data_AF-A0A9R0QHV6-F1
#
_entry.id   AF-A0A9R0QHV6-F1
#
_cell.length_a   1.000
_cell.length_b   1.000
_cell.length_c   1.000
_cell.angle_alpha   90.00
_cell.angle_beta   90.00
_cell.angle_gamma   90.00
#
_symmetry.space_group_name_H-M   'P 1'
#
loop_
_entity.id
_entity.type
_entity.pdbx_description
1 polymer ?
#
loop_
_entity_poly.entity_id
_entity_poly.type
_entity_poly.pdbx_seq_one_letter_code
_entity_poly.pdbx_strand_id
1 'polypeptide(L)'
;MSSAVFPSSVVAGIEPLVAFKDVPSSERHNLFVSKLGLCCAVFDFSDPAKSSAEKDIKRQTLLDLIDFVDSTTGRYPEAVIAACSRMLAVNLIRVFPPSYRSGGSSSGGGGEGDEDEPMFDPAWCHLQLVYELLLKFIGSNSLDAKIGKKYFDHSFIVRLLNLLDSEDPRERDSLKTILHRIYGKFMVHRPFIRKAVSNIFYHFVFETQRHNGIAELLEVFGSIISGFALPLKEEHKIFLWRVLIPLHKPKSVGVYLQQLTYCVTQFLEKDPKLAGSIIIGLLRYWPVTNSQKEVMFLSEIEEILEATSMVEFQKCMVPLFRRIAQCINSSHFQVTCLAPSNTTRCLCGEV
;
A
#
# COMPACT_ATOMS: atom_id res chain seq x y z
N MET A 1 -29.21 6.76 -25.73
CA MET A 1 -28.52 7.19 -26.95
C MET A 1 -27.75 8.46 -26.64
N SER A 2 -26.43 8.35 -26.48
CA SER A 2 -25.53 9.49 -26.53
C SER A 2 -24.25 8.96 -27.18
N SER A 3 -24.22 9.05 -28.50
CA SER A 3 -23.07 8.74 -29.34
C SER A 3 -21.95 9.70 -28.98
N ALA A 4 -20.88 9.18 -28.39
CA ALA A 4 -19.68 9.95 -28.13
C ALA A 4 -19.05 10.34 -29.46
N VAL A 5 -19.28 11.59 -29.85
CA VAL A 5 -18.58 12.24 -30.96
C VAL A 5 -17.13 12.40 -30.54
N PHE A 6 -16.24 11.68 -31.21
CA PHE A 6 -14.80 11.87 -31.10
C PHE A 6 -14.45 13.35 -31.37
N PRO A 7 -13.76 14.05 -30.46
CA PRO A 7 -13.09 15.28 -30.84
C PRO A 7 -11.89 14.89 -31.69
N SER A 8 -12.06 14.99 -33.00
CA SER A 8 -10.98 14.99 -33.98
C SER A 8 -10.17 16.28 -33.80
N SER A 9 -9.28 16.31 -32.79
CA SER A 9 -8.15 17.24 -32.80
C SER A 9 -6.93 16.47 -33.25
N VAL A 10 -6.89 16.24 -34.57
CA VAL A 10 -5.70 15.79 -35.29
C VAL A 10 -4.62 16.83 -35.05
N VAL A 11 -3.73 16.56 -34.10
CA VAL A 11 -2.45 17.25 -34.04
C VAL A 11 -1.64 16.69 -35.22
N ALA A 12 -1.64 17.46 -36.31
CA ALA A 12 -0.80 17.36 -37.50
C ALA A 12 -0.15 15.99 -37.79
N GLY A 13 -0.75 15.21 -38.68
CA GLY A 13 -0.03 14.37 -39.65
C GLY A 13 0.47 12.99 -39.23
N ILE A 14 0.26 12.53 -37.99
CA ILE A 14 0.71 11.20 -37.56
C ILE A 14 -0.50 10.32 -37.21
N GLU A 15 -0.78 9.32 -38.04
CA GLU A 15 -1.73 8.27 -37.71
C GLU A 15 -1.23 7.52 -36.45
N PRO A 16 -2.00 7.45 -35.36
CA PRO A 16 -1.53 6.91 -34.08
C PRO A 16 -1.14 5.41 -34.11
N LEU A 17 -1.37 4.73 -35.23
CA LEU A 17 -1.07 3.31 -35.43
C LEU A 17 0.34 3.05 -35.96
N VAL A 18 1.09 4.10 -36.33
CA VAL A 18 2.47 3.95 -36.79
C VAL A 18 3.38 3.49 -35.63
N ALA A 19 4.28 2.55 -35.90
CA ALA A 19 5.21 2.05 -34.89
C ALA A 19 6.33 3.08 -34.60
N PHE A 20 6.83 3.13 -33.36
CA PHE A 20 7.89 4.06 -32.98
C PHE A 20 9.21 3.87 -33.76
N LYS A 21 9.42 2.66 -34.32
CA LYS A 21 10.60 2.31 -35.12
C LYS A 21 10.60 2.98 -36.49
N ASP A 22 9.42 3.27 -37.03
CA ASP A 22 9.24 3.77 -38.39
C ASP A 22 9.26 5.31 -38.48
N VAL A 23 9.38 5.98 -37.33
CA VAL A 23 9.30 7.43 -37.20
C VAL A 23 10.66 8.03 -36.80
N PRO A 24 11.07 9.18 -37.37
CA PRO A 24 12.28 9.90 -36.97
C PRO A 24 12.31 10.24 -35.47
N SER A 25 13.50 10.31 -34.89
CA SER A 25 13.68 10.60 -33.45
C SER A 25 13.04 11.92 -33.00
N SER A 26 12.96 12.92 -33.88
CA SER A 26 12.34 14.22 -33.64
C SER A 26 10.82 14.15 -33.43
N GLU A 27 10.14 13.19 -34.06
CA GLU A 27 8.69 13.07 -34.05
C GLU A 27 8.18 12.06 -33.03
N ARG A 28 9.06 11.19 -32.50
CA ARG A 28 8.71 10.16 -31.53
C ARG A 28 7.97 10.68 -30.30
N HIS A 29 8.36 11.83 -29.75
CA HIS A 29 7.65 12.43 -28.62
C HIS A 29 6.24 12.91 -28.98
N ASN A 30 6.04 13.42 -30.19
CA ASN A 30 4.72 13.87 -30.66
C ASN A 30 3.80 12.66 -30.90
N LEU A 31 4.33 11.59 -31.51
CA LEU A 31 3.61 10.32 -31.64
C LEU A 31 3.25 9.74 -30.26
N PHE A 32 4.16 9.80 -29.29
CA PHE A 32 3.89 9.35 -27.92
C PHE A 32 2.72 10.11 -27.29
N VAL A 33 2.69 11.44 -27.43
CA VAL A 33 1.57 12.26 -26.95
C VAL A 33 0.25 11.90 -27.66
N SER A 34 0.29 11.65 -28.98
CA SER A 34 -0.89 11.24 -29.74
C SER A 34 -1.43 9.88 -29.29
N LYS A 35 -0.54 8.88 -29.13
CA LYS A 35 -0.88 7.54 -28.59
C LYS A 35 -1.44 7.61 -27.16
N LEU A 36 -0.87 8.46 -26.30
CA LEU A 36 -1.45 8.72 -24.97
C LEU A 36 -2.86 9.29 -25.04
N GLY A 37 -3.13 10.19 -26.00
CA GLY A 37 -4.45 10.74 -26.24
C GLY A 37 -5.49 9.67 -26.58
N LEU A 38 -5.14 8.68 -27.40
CA LEU A 38 -6.01 7.53 -27.68
C LEU A 38 -6.30 6.70 -26.42
N CYS A 39 -5.27 6.46 -25.60
CA CYS A 39 -5.41 5.67 -24.38
C CYS A 39 -6.29 6.33 -23.30
N CYS A 40 -6.64 7.62 -23.44
CA CYS A 40 -7.62 8.29 -22.58
C CYS A 40 -9.06 7.77 -22.76
N ALA A 41 -9.37 7.08 -23.87
CA ALA A 41 -10.69 6.47 -24.05
C ALA A 41 -10.89 5.29 -23.09
N VAL A 42 -11.87 5.39 -22.18
CA VAL A 42 -12.20 4.33 -21.21
C VAL A 42 -13.29 3.42 -21.79
N PHE A 43 -13.06 2.11 -21.76
CA PHE A 43 -13.98 1.11 -22.27
C PHE A 43 -14.70 0.40 -21.11
N ASP A 44 -15.96 0.05 -21.35
CA ASP A 44 -16.74 -0.78 -20.44
C ASP A 44 -16.45 -2.26 -20.69
N PHE A 45 -16.05 -2.96 -19.64
CA PHE A 45 -15.73 -4.40 -19.65
C PHE A 45 -16.86 -5.28 -19.10
N SER A 46 -18.01 -4.68 -18.73
CA SER A 46 -19.20 -5.42 -18.33
C SER A 46 -19.74 -6.32 -19.46
N ASP A 47 -19.54 -5.90 -20.72
CA ASP A 47 -19.80 -6.70 -21.93
C ASP A 47 -18.47 -6.96 -22.68
N PRO A 48 -17.95 -8.21 -22.65
CA PRO A 48 -16.70 -8.57 -23.32
C PRO A 48 -16.74 -8.42 -24.85
N ALA A 49 -17.90 -8.59 -25.48
CA ALA A 49 -18.03 -8.60 -26.94
C ALA A 49 -18.11 -7.19 -27.54
N LYS A 50 -18.52 -6.20 -26.74
CA LYS A 50 -18.65 -4.81 -27.17
C LYS A 50 -17.27 -4.15 -27.35
N SER A 51 -17.05 -3.58 -28.53
CA SER A 51 -15.84 -2.84 -28.90
C SER A 51 -14.54 -3.65 -28.73
N SER A 52 -14.57 -4.94 -29.09
CA SER A 52 -13.40 -5.84 -28.96
C SER A 52 -12.20 -5.35 -29.78
N ALA A 53 -12.42 -4.88 -31.01
CA ALA A 53 -11.37 -4.34 -31.86
C ALA A 53 -10.71 -3.08 -31.25
N GLU A 54 -11.50 -2.13 -30.74
CA GLU A 54 -10.97 -0.92 -30.12
C GLU A 54 -10.27 -1.22 -28.79
N LYS A 55 -10.76 -2.20 -28.03
CA LYS A 55 -10.10 -2.70 -26.81
C LYS A 55 -8.72 -3.30 -27.14
N ASP A 56 -8.61 -4.07 -28.21
CA ASP A 56 -7.33 -4.63 -28.66
C ASP A 56 -6.37 -3.55 -29.18
N ILE A 57 -6.87 -2.57 -29.93
CA ILE A 57 -6.06 -1.42 -30.38
C ILE A 57 -5.49 -0.65 -29.18
N LYS A 58 -6.31 -0.36 -28.17
CA LYS A 58 -5.84 0.31 -26.94
C LYS A 58 -4.79 -0.54 -26.22
N ARG A 59 -5.01 -1.86 -26.11
CA ARG A 59 -4.06 -2.78 -25.48
C ARG A 59 -2.70 -2.75 -26.20
N GLN A 60 -2.69 -2.86 -27.53
CA GLN A 60 -1.45 -2.79 -28.31
C GLN A 60 -0.77 -1.41 -28.18
N THR A 61 -1.56 -0.34 -28.20
CA THR A 61 -1.04 1.02 -28.02
C THR A 61 -0.38 1.21 -26.65
N LEU A 62 -0.96 0.64 -25.58
CA LEU A 62 -0.37 0.67 -24.24
C LEU A 62 0.96 -0.10 -24.18
N LEU A 63 1.06 -1.27 -24.83
CA LEU A 63 2.31 -2.02 -24.95
C LEU A 63 3.39 -1.22 -25.68
N ASP A 64 3.04 -0.60 -26.81
CA ASP A 64 3.96 0.26 -27.55
C ASP A 64 4.47 1.44 -26.69
N LEU A 65 3.59 2.04 -25.88
CA LEU A 65 3.94 3.13 -24.96
C LEU A 65 4.91 2.66 -23.87
N ILE A 66 4.70 1.46 -23.33
CA ILE A 66 5.59 0.84 -22.35
C ILE A 66 6.98 0.62 -22.96
N ASP A 67 7.05 0.00 -24.13
CA ASP A 67 8.30 -0.27 -24.85
C ASP A 67 9.04 1.05 -25.19
N PHE A 68 8.30 2.10 -25.52
CA PHE A 68 8.87 3.43 -25.72
C PHE A 68 9.51 3.97 -24.43
N VAL A 69 8.85 3.84 -23.29
CA VAL A 69 9.38 4.33 -22.00
C VAL A 69 10.63 3.57 -21.59
N ASP A 70 10.69 2.26 -21.84
CA ASP A 70 11.86 1.42 -21.55
C ASP A 70 13.06 1.71 -22.46
N SER A 71 12.81 2.00 -23.73
CA SER A 71 13.87 2.31 -24.71
C SER A 71 14.35 3.76 -24.67
N THR A 72 13.61 4.66 -24.02
CA THR A 72 13.93 6.09 -24.00
C THR A 72 15.03 6.44 -23.00
N THR A 73 16.16 6.94 -23.52
CA THR A 73 17.30 7.41 -22.72
C THR A 73 17.36 8.93 -22.55
N GLY A 74 16.60 9.69 -23.35
CA GLY A 74 16.55 11.15 -23.30
C GLY A 74 15.51 11.68 -22.32
N ARG A 75 15.68 12.93 -21.82
CA ARG A 75 14.70 13.54 -20.90
C ARG A 75 13.35 13.77 -21.57
N TYR A 76 12.28 13.50 -20.83
CA TYR A 76 10.93 13.79 -21.31
C TYR A 76 10.66 15.30 -21.32
N PRO A 77 10.16 15.86 -22.43
CA PRO A 77 9.68 17.24 -22.45
C PRO A 77 8.42 17.38 -21.59
N GLU A 78 8.16 18.59 -21.09
CA GLU A 78 7.03 18.86 -20.20
C GLU A 78 5.67 18.46 -20.81
N ALA A 79 5.49 18.64 -22.12
CA ALA A 79 4.28 18.22 -22.83
C ALA A 79 4.00 16.70 -22.72
N VAL A 80 5.04 15.87 -22.77
CA VAL A 80 4.95 14.41 -22.62
C VAL A 80 4.55 14.05 -21.17
N ILE A 81 5.18 14.71 -20.19
CA ILE A 81 4.85 14.50 -18.76
C ILE A 81 3.40 14.87 -18.48
N ALA A 82 2.94 16.01 -19.00
CA ALA A 82 1.57 16.48 -18.86
C ALA A 82 0.55 15.51 -19.51
N ALA A 83 0.83 15.05 -20.72
CA ALA A 83 -0.03 14.10 -21.43
C ALA A 83 -0.10 12.75 -20.69
N CYS A 84 1.04 12.24 -20.22
CA CYS A 84 1.12 10.99 -19.48
C CYS A 84 0.31 11.08 -18.18
N SER A 85 0.54 12.12 -17.37
CA SER A 85 -0.19 12.37 -16.13
C SER A 85 -1.71 12.44 -16.34
N ARG A 86 -2.18 13.10 -17.40
CA ARG A 86 -3.61 13.13 -17.74
C ARG A 86 -4.16 11.75 -18.10
N MET A 87 -3.48 11.01 -18.97
CA MET A 87 -3.93 9.67 -19.39
C MET A 87 -4.02 8.71 -18.19
N LEU A 88 -3.01 8.74 -17.32
CA LEU A 88 -2.96 7.98 -16.08
C LEU A 88 -4.12 8.34 -15.14
N ALA A 89 -4.36 9.64 -14.94
CA ALA A 89 -5.46 10.10 -14.09
C ALA A 89 -6.82 9.64 -14.61
N VAL A 90 -7.07 9.73 -15.93
CA VAL A 90 -8.35 9.33 -16.54
C VAL A 90 -8.61 7.82 -16.41
N ASN A 91 -7.58 6.99 -16.49
CA ASN A 91 -7.73 5.53 -16.45
C ASN A 91 -7.74 4.95 -15.03
N LEU A 92 -6.93 5.48 -14.12
CA LEU A 92 -6.74 4.88 -12.78
C LEU A 92 -7.68 5.46 -11.73
N ILE A 93 -7.92 6.77 -11.78
CA ILE A 93 -8.61 7.48 -10.70
C ILE A 93 -10.11 7.27 -10.85
N ARG A 94 -10.62 6.31 -10.09
CA ARG A 94 -12.04 5.98 -9.99
C ARG A 94 -12.52 6.01 -8.55
N VAL A 95 -13.82 6.19 -8.39
CA VAL A 95 -14.49 6.06 -7.09
C VAL A 95 -15.00 4.63 -7.01
N PHE A 96 -14.61 3.89 -5.99
CA PHE A 96 -15.17 2.57 -5.76
C PHE A 96 -16.67 2.70 -5.44
N PRO A 97 -17.53 1.79 -5.94
CA PRO A 97 -18.92 1.77 -5.54
C PRO A 97 -19.01 1.72 -4.01
N PRO A 98 -20.00 2.41 -3.39
CA PRO A 98 -20.17 2.35 -1.95
C PRO A 98 -20.23 0.88 -1.53
N SER A 99 -19.32 0.46 -0.64
CA SER A 99 -19.37 -0.90 -0.10
C SER A 99 -20.69 -1.06 0.64
N TYR A 100 -21.71 -1.64 -0.01
CA TYR A 100 -23.02 -1.93 0.59
C TYR A 100 -22.95 -3.01 1.68
N ARG A 101 -21.75 -3.39 2.12
CA ARG A 101 -21.51 -4.38 3.17
C ARG A 101 -21.60 -3.79 4.59
N SER A 102 -22.51 -2.84 4.78
CA SER A 102 -22.95 -2.40 6.11
C SER A 102 -24.44 -2.72 6.24
N GLY A 103 -24.76 -3.85 6.87
CA GLY A 103 -26.09 -4.09 7.44
C GLY A 103 -26.90 -5.32 6.98
N GLY A 104 -26.32 -6.29 6.28
CA GLY A 104 -27.12 -7.34 5.61
C GLY A 104 -26.63 -8.78 5.71
N SER A 105 -26.01 -9.21 6.82
CA SER A 105 -25.80 -10.64 7.13
C SER A 105 -26.29 -10.96 8.53
N SER A 106 -27.52 -10.55 8.83
CA SER A 106 -28.34 -11.20 9.85
C SER A 106 -28.91 -12.50 9.27
N SER A 107 -28.05 -13.51 9.12
CA SER A 107 -28.49 -14.89 8.87
C SER A 107 -27.37 -15.85 9.25
N GLY A 108 -27.56 -16.53 10.39
CA GLY A 108 -26.82 -17.74 10.75
C GLY A 108 -25.55 -17.46 11.56
N GLY A 109 -25.49 -18.01 12.76
CA GLY A 109 -24.40 -17.79 13.70
C GLY A 109 -23.15 -18.60 13.37
N GLY A 110 -22.04 -18.19 14.00
CA GLY A 110 -20.87 -19.03 14.23
C GLY A 110 -20.09 -19.40 12.96
N GLY A 111 -19.24 -18.49 12.50
CA GLY A 111 -18.20 -18.79 11.53
C GLY A 111 -17.15 -17.69 11.54
N GLU A 112 -16.06 -17.93 12.28
CA GLU A 112 -14.80 -17.24 12.02
C GLU A 112 -14.34 -17.69 10.63
N GLY A 113 -14.25 -16.77 9.66
CA GLY A 113 -13.68 -17.04 8.35
C GLY A 113 -14.59 -16.92 7.13
N ASP A 114 -15.40 -15.86 7.02
CA ASP A 114 -15.76 -15.39 5.67
C ASP A 114 -14.50 -14.77 5.05
N GLU A 115 -13.68 -15.62 4.42
CA GLU A 115 -12.75 -15.20 3.38
C GLU A 115 -13.59 -14.59 2.26
N ASP A 116 -13.89 -13.30 2.39
CA ASP A 116 -14.57 -12.52 1.35
C ASP A 116 -13.78 -12.71 0.04
N GLU A 117 -14.34 -13.50 -0.89
CA GLU A 117 -13.70 -13.76 -2.18
C GLU A 117 -13.33 -12.40 -2.83
N PRO A 118 -12.04 -12.18 -3.15
CA PRO A 118 -11.61 -10.90 -3.67
C PRO A 118 -12.30 -10.63 -5.02
N MET A 119 -12.95 -9.48 -5.13
CA MET A 119 -13.51 -9.05 -6.40
C MET A 119 -12.37 -8.63 -7.35
N PHE A 120 -12.29 -9.30 -8.50
CA PHE A 120 -11.33 -8.97 -9.55
C PHE A 120 -11.92 -7.97 -10.54
N ASP A 121 -11.14 -6.95 -10.91
CA ASP A 121 -11.60 -5.93 -11.86
C ASP A 121 -11.65 -6.52 -13.29
N PRO A 122 -12.79 -6.46 -13.99
CA PRO A 122 -12.92 -7.00 -15.35
C PRO A 122 -12.10 -6.22 -16.39
N ALA A 123 -11.76 -4.97 -16.11
CA ALA A 123 -10.91 -4.13 -16.97
C ALA A 123 -9.40 -4.35 -16.73
N TRP A 124 -9.03 -5.38 -15.95
CA TRP A 124 -7.64 -5.62 -15.54
C TRP A 124 -6.65 -5.70 -16.70
N CYS A 125 -7.06 -6.24 -17.86
CA CYS A 125 -6.18 -6.35 -19.04
C CYS A 125 -5.68 -4.99 -19.56
N HIS A 126 -6.45 -3.90 -19.36
CA HIS A 126 -6.01 -2.54 -19.64
C HIS A 126 -5.37 -1.90 -18.41
N LEU A 127 -5.98 -2.06 -17.23
CA LEU A 127 -5.50 -1.44 -15.99
C LEU A 127 -4.08 -1.89 -15.63
N GLN A 128 -3.76 -3.17 -15.80
CA GLN A 128 -2.43 -3.72 -15.57
C GLN A 128 -1.37 -2.96 -16.39
N LEU A 129 -1.63 -2.72 -17.68
CA LEU A 129 -0.71 -2.01 -18.56
C LEU A 129 -0.61 -0.53 -18.20
N VAL A 130 -1.70 0.10 -17.76
CA VAL A 130 -1.67 1.49 -17.29
C VAL A 130 -0.85 1.61 -15.99
N TYR A 131 -0.97 0.65 -15.06
CA TYR A 131 -0.15 0.58 -13.86
C TYR A 131 1.32 0.31 -14.16
N GLU A 132 1.61 -0.60 -15.09
CA GLU A 132 2.97 -0.88 -15.55
C GLU A 132 3.61 0.37 -16.18
N LEU A 133 2.86 1.06 -17.05
CA LEU A 133 3.31 2.31 -17.65
C LEU A 133 3.59 3.38 -16.58
N LEU A 134 2.70 3.54 -15.59
CA LEU A 134 2.91 4.47 -14.48
C LEU A 134 4.21 4.15 -13.72
N LEU A 135 4.40 2.88 -13.38
CA LEU A 135 5.54 2.40 -12.63
C LEU A 135 6.85 2.65 -13.40
N LYS A 136 6.91 2.27 -14.68
CA LYS A 136 8.07 2.48 -15.55
C LYS A 136 8.33 3.97 -15.78
N PHE A 137 7.29 4.76 -15.99
CA PHE A 137 7.41 6.20 -16.21
C PHE A 137 7.99 6.94 -14.99
N ILE A 138 7.50 6.63 -13.78
CA ILE A 138 8.03 7.22 -12.54
C ILE A 138 9.44 6.69 -12.22
N GLY A 139 9.68 5.39 -12.50
CA GLY A 139 10.96 4.73 -12.30
C GLY A 139 12.06 5.23 -13.25
N SER A 140 11.69 5.68 -14.45
CA SER A 140 12.63 6.10 -15.49
C SER A 140 13.48 7.31 -15.07
N ASN A 141 14.77 7.27 -15.36
CA ASN A 141 15.70 8.38 -15.15
C ASN A 141 15.45 9.56 -16.10
N SER A 142 14.69 9.33 -17.18
CA SER A 142 14.27 10.32 -18.16
C SER A 142 13.23 11.31 -17.60
N LEU A 143 12.52 10.94 -16.52
CA LEU A 143 11.60 11.84 -15.82
C LEU A 143 12.35 12.76 -14.84
N ASP A 144 12.38 14.05 -15.16
CA ASP A 144 12.92 15.09 -14.27
C ASP A 144 11.98 15.33 -13.07
N ALA A 145 12.44 15.02 -11.87
CA ALA A 145 11.68 15.19 -10.64
C ALA A 145 11.26 16.64 -10.37
N LYS A 146 12.02 17.64 -10.87
CA LYS A 146 11.70 19.07 -10.69
C LYS A 146 10.46 19.49 -11.48
N ILE A 147 10.25 18.87 -12.64
CA ILE A 147 9.08 19.12 -13.50
C ILE A 147 7.95 18.18 -13.11
N GLY A 148 8.24 16.89 -12.91
CA GLY A 148 7.26 15.85 -12.59
C GLY A 148 6.45 16.15 -11.33
N LYS A 149 7.05 16.77 -10.29
CA LYS A 149 6.34 17.14 -9.05
C LYS A 149 5.14 18.09 -9.25
N LYS A 150 5.07 18.81 -10.38
CA LYS A 150 3.93 19.68 -10.71
C LYS A 150 2.69 18.88 -11.14
N TYR A 151 2.91 17.70 -11.71
CA TYR A 151 1.88 16.84 -12.27
C TYR A 151 1.49 15.70 -11.33
N PHE A 152 2.47 15.15 -10.61
CA PHE A 152 2.27 14.20 -9.52
C PHE A 152 2.15 14.93 -8.18
N ASP A 153 1.16 15.82 -8.10
CA ASP A 153 0.95 16.70 -6.97
C ASP A 153 0.25 15.98 -5.79
N HIS A 154 -0.05 16.74 -4.73
CA HIS A 154 -0.76 16.21 -3.57
C HIS A 154 -2.15 15.65 -3.92
N SER A 155 -2.85 16.23 -4.89
CA SER A 155 -4.16 15.74 -5.33
C SER A 155 -4.06 14.39 -6.03
N PHE A 156 -3.05 14.21 -6.89
CA PHE A 156 -2.75 12.91 -7.49
C PHE A 156 -2.43 11.87 -6.43
N ILE A 157 -1.58 12.21 -5.45
CA ILE A 157 -1.16 11.29 -4.39
C ILE A 157 -2.33 10.85 -3.53
N VAL A 158 -3.23 11.75 -3.11
CA VAL A 158 -4.42 11.36 -2.32
C VAL A 158 -5.31 10.41 -3.11
N ARG A 159 -5.53 10.72 -4.39
CA ARG A 159 -6.34 9.87 -5.26
C ARG A 159 -5.71 8.50 -5.46
N LEU A 160 -4.39 8.42 -5.59
CA LEU A 160 -3.65 7.16 -5.62
C LEU A 160 -3.78 6.36 -4.31
N LEU A 161 -3.68 7.04 -3.15
CA LEU A 161 -3.83 6.41 -1.85
C LEU A 161 -5.25 5.86 -1.64
N ASN A 162 -6.27 6.55 -2.13
CA ASN A 162 -7.65 6.06 -2.06
C ASN A 162 -7.84 4.76 -2.85
N LEU A 163 -7.07 4.53 -3.92
CA LEU A 163 -7.14 3.29 -4.70
C LEU A 163 -6.59 2.07 -3.94
N LEU A 164 -5.81 2.27 -2.87
CA LEU A 164 -5.34 1.16 -2.02
C LEU A 164 -6.49 0.48 -1.26
N ASP A 165 -7.68 1.07 -1.23
CA ASP A 165 -8.88 0.41 -0.72
C ASP A 165 -9.55 -0.53 -1.74
N SER A 166 -8.92 -0.77 -2.89
CA SER A 166 -9.40 -1.75 -3.88
C SER A 166 -9.51 -3.16 -3.30
N GLU A 167 -10.56 -3.88 -3.69
CA GLU A 167 -10.74 -5.30 -3.35
C GLU A 167 -9.78 -6.20 -4.15
N ASP A 168 -9.28 -5.75 -5.31
CA ASP A 168 -8.37 -6.51 -6.18
C ASP A 168 -6.92 -6.49 -5.63
N PRO A 169 -6.36 -7.62 -5.16
CA PRO A 169 -5.01 -7.67 -4.61
C PRO A 169 -3.93 -7.31 -5.62
N ARG A 170 -4.15 -7.55 -6.92
CA ARG A 170 -3.18 -7.25 -7.98
C ARG A 170 -3.01 -5.75 -8.17
N GLU A 171 -4.11 -5.02 -8.01
CA GLU A 171 -4.11 -3.56 -8.03
C GLU A 171 -3.37 -3.00 -6.82
N ARG A 172 -3.65 -3.54 -5.62
CA ARG A 172 -2.96 -3.10 -4.39
C ARG A 172 -1.45 -3.33 -4.46
N ASP A 173 -0.98 -4.46 -4.99
CA ASP A 173 0.45 -4.73 -5.14
C ASP A 173 1.14 -3.77 -6.14
N SER A 174 0.45 -3.43 -7.24
CA SER A 174 0.93 -2.41 -8.19
C SER A 174 1.02 -1.03 -7.54
N LEU A 175 -0.04 -0.62 -6.83
CA LEU A 175 -0.12 0.65 -6.11
C LEU A 175 0.94 0.77 -5.01
N LYS A 176 1.18 -0.31 -4.26
CA LYS A 176 2.25 -0.42 -3.26
C LYS A 176 3.60 -0.03 -3.86
N THR A 177 3.95 -0.68 -4.97
CA THR A 177 5.23 -0.47 -5.65
C THR A 177 5.33 0.96 -6.20
N ILE A 178 4.26 1.49 -6.79
CA ILE A 178 4.21 2.85 -7.32
C ILE A 178 4.34 3.89 -6.20
N LEU A 179 3.63 3.71 -5.09
CA LEU A 179 3.71 4.61 -3.93
C LEU A 179 5.14 4.68 -3.38
N HIS A 180 5.80 3.53 -3.26
CA HIS A 180 7.20 3.47 -2.83
C HIS A 180 8.12 4.24 -3.80
N ARG A 181 7.93 4.08 -5.12
CA ARG A 181 8.71 4.82 -6.14
C ARG A 181 8.46 6.33 -6.09
N ILE A 182 7.20 6.76 -5.93
CA ILE A 182 6.86 8.18 -5.76
C ILE A 182 7.54 8.76 -4.53
N TYR A 183 7.48 8.05 -3.39
CA TYR A 183 8.11 8.48 -2.14
C TYR A 183 9.63 8.63 -2.28
N GLY A 184 10.28 7.70 -2.99
CA GLY A 184 11.71 7.74 -3.30
C GLY A 184 12.08 8.90 -4.20
N LYS A 185 11.42 9.02 -5.36
CA LYS A 185 11.73 9.98 -6.44
C LYS A 185 11.40 11.43 -6.06
N PHE A 186 10.23 11.68 -5.47
CA PHE A 186 9.72 13.02 -5.18
C PHE A 186 9.85 13.37 -3.70
N MET A 187 11.08 13.70 -3.28
CA MET A 187 11.38 14.00 -1.88
C MET A 187 10.49 15.10 -1.26
N VAL A 188 10.03 16.06 -2.07
CA VAL A 188 9.15 17.17 -1.64
C VAL A 188 7.81 16.68 -1.10
N HIS A 189 7.31 15.53 -1.56
CA HIS A 189 6.01 14.99 -1.15
C HIS A 189 6.09 14.07 0.06
N ARG A 190 7.29 13.71 0.54
CA ARG A 190 7.47 12.77 1.67
C ARG A 190 6.73 13.19 2.95
N PRO A 191 6.76 14.47 3.40
CA PRO A 191 6.00 14.88 4.57
C PRO A 191 4.50 14.74 4.36
N PHE A 192 4.02 15.06 3.16
CA PHE A 192 2.61 14.94 2.81
C PHE A 192 2.14 13.48 2.78
N ILE A 193 2.89 12.58 2.13
CA ILE A 193 2.58 11.15 2.08
C ILE A 193 2.50 10.55 3.49
N ARG A 194 3.48 10.86 4.36
CA ARG A 194 3.47 10.40 5.76
C ARG A 194 2.23 10.87 6.51
N LYS A 195 1.84 12.14 6.34
CA LYS A 195 0.62 12.69 6.96
C LYS A 195 -0.65 12.03 6.40
N ALA A 196 -0.75 11.87 5.08
CA ALA A 196 -1.91 11.27 4.44
C ALA A 196 -2.11 9.81 4.87
N VAL A 197 -1.04 8.99 4.88
CA VAL A 197 -1.12 7.60 5.34
C VAL A 197 -1.40 7.51 6.85
N SER A 198 -0.83 8.41 7.66
CA SER A 198 -1.17 8.49 9.09
C SER A 198 -2.66 8.76 9.31
N ASN A 199 -3.27 9.62 8.49
CA ASN A 199 -4.70 9.89 8.55
C ASN A 199 -5.55 8.68 8.15
N ILE A 200 -5.13 7.94 7.11
CA ILE A 200 -5.81 6.69 6.69
C ILE A 200 -5.79 5.68 7.85
N PHE A 201 -4.62 5.45 8.46
CA PHE A 201 -4.49 4.56 9.60
C PHE A 201 -5.31 5.03 10.81
N TYR A 202 -5.35 6.34 11.09
CA TYR A 202 -6.17 6.89 12.16
C TYR A 202 -7.66 6.64 11.91
N HIS A 203 -8.17 6.96 10.72
CA HIS A 203 -9.55 6.73 10.33
C HIS A 203 -9.92 5.23 10.35
N PHE A 204 -8.99 4.36 9.95
CA PHE A 204 -9.15 2.91 10.08
C PHE A 204 -9.28 2.47 11.54
N VAL A 205 -8.37 2.90 12.41
CA VAL A 205 -8.32 2.45 13.83
C VAL A 205 -9.48 3.01 14.67
N PHE A 206 -9.97 4.22 14.39
CA PHE A 206 -10.92 4.90 15.26
C PHE A 206 -12.33 5.02 14.68
N GLU A 207 -12.52 4.95 13.36
CA GLU A 207 -13.82 5.23 12.74
C GLU A 207 -14.38 4.03 11.99
N THR A 208 -13.66 3.52 10.99
CA THR A 208 -14.22 2.56 10.02
C THR A 208 -13.95 1.10 10.34
N GLN A 209 -12.79 0.78 10.93
CA GLN A 209 -12.31 -0.59 11.12
C GLN A 209 -12.26 -1.45 9.85
N ARG A 210 -12.36 -0.84 8.66
CA ARG A 210 -12.34 -1.50 7.36
C ARG A 210 -11.50 -0.70 6.38
N HIS A 211 -10.49 -1.34 5.81
CA HIS A 211 -9.67 -0.83 4.73
C HIS A 211 -8.86 -2.00 4.14
N ASN A 212 -8.88 -2.19 2.82
CA ASN A 212 -8.29 -3.37 2.20
C ASN A 212 -6.75 -3.31 2.10
N GLY A 213 -6.18 -2.09 1.95
CA GLY A 213 -4.75 -1.89 1.70
C GLY A 213 -3.86 -1.61 2.92
N ILE A 214 -4.24 -2.01 4.14
CA ILE A 214 -3.45 -1.70 5.35
C ILE A 214 -2.10 -2.42 5.34
N ALA A 215 -2.08 -3.69 4.92
CA ALA A 215 -0.86 -4.50 4.85
C ALA A 215 0.15 -3.90 3.87
N GLU A 216 -0.30 -3.52 2.68
CA GLU A 216 0.52 -2.94 1.61
C GLU A 216 1.07 -1.56 2.01
N LEU A 217 0.26 -0.73 2.68
CA LEU A 217 0.73 0.54 3.24
C LEU A 217 1.82 0.33 4.29
N LEU A 218 1.65 -0.65 5.19
CA LEU A 218 2.65 -1.00 6.19
C LEU A 218 3.93 -1.54 5.56
N GLU A 219 3.85 -2.35 4.52
CA GLU A 219 5.03 -2.85 3.79
C GLU A 219 5.87 -1.71 3.21
N VAL A 220 5.22 -0.72 2.57
CA VAL A 220 5.90 0.49 2.08
C VAL A 220 6.52 1.27 3.23
N PHE A 221 5.78 1.44 4.33
CA PHE A 221 6.27 2.20 5.48
C PHE A 221 7.41 1.48 6.22
N GLY A 222 7.42 0.15 6.28
CA GLY A 222 8.54 -0.63 6.81
C GLY A 222 9.84 -0.31 6.08
N SER A 223 9.81 -0.31 4.74
CA SER A 223 10.96 0.09 3.91
C SER A 223 11.36 1.56 4.15
N ILE A 224 10.39 2.46 4.29
CA ILE A 224 10.64 3.88 4.59
C ILE A 224 11.30 4.06 5.96
N ILE A 225 10.85 3.34 6.99
CA ILE A 225 11.38 3.39 8.36
C ILE A 225 12.82 2.89 8.38
N SER A 226 13.10 1.80 7.66
CA SER A 226 14.47 1.29 7.46
C SER A 226 15.41 2.37 6.89
N GLY A 227 14.89 3.27 6.05
CA GLY A 227 15.63 4.40 5.49
C GLY A 227 15.76 5.64 6.38
N PHE A 228 15.22 5.66 7.61
CA PHE A 228 15.31 6.83 8.48
C PHE A 228 16.76 7.11 8.92
N ALA A 229 17.11 8.39 8.89
CA ALA A 229 18.37 8.91 9.40
C ALA A 229 18.36 8.93 10.93
N LEU A 230 19.52 8.67 11.53
CA LEU A 230 19.73 8.79 12.97
C LEU A 230 20.32 10.16 13.31
N PRO A 231 19.92 10.78 14.45
CA PRO A 231 18.93 10.30 15.41
C PRO A 231 17.48 10.39 14.86
N LEU A 232 16.60 9.49 15.32
CA LEU A 232 15.19 9.50 14.94
C LEU A 232 14.54 10.85 15.30
N LYS A 233 13.92 11.49 14.31
CA LYS A 233 13.13 12.70 14.51
C LYS A 233 11.90 12.43 15.36
N GLU A 234 11.46 13.45 16.10
CA GLU A 234 10.27 13.37 16.96
C GLU A 234 9.00 13.00 16.19
N GLU A 235 8.84 13.50 14.96
CA GLU A 235 7.72 13.13 14.08
C GLU A 235 7.62 11.62 13.82
N HIS A 236 8.76 10.91 13.75
CA HIS A 236 8.78 9.46 13.56
C HIS A 236 8.39 8.71 14.83
N LYS A 237 8.82 9.21 16.00
CA LYS A 237 8.40 8.68 17.30
C LYS A 237 6.90 8.87 17.52
N ILE A 238 6.36 10.03 17.16
CA ILE A 238 4.92 10.29 17.20
C ILE A 238 4.17 9.31 16.29
N PHE A 239 4.68 9.04 15.09
CA PHE A 239 4.08 8.05 14.18
C PHE A 239 4.01 6.64 14.81
N LEU A 240 5.09 6.18 15.44
CA LEU A 240 5.09 4.92 16.19
C LEU A 240 3.98 4.90 17.26
N TRP A 241 3.95 5.90 18.15
CA TRP A 241 3.03 5.90 19.30
C TRP A 241 1.56 6.16 18.96
N ARG A 242 1.30 7.04 17.99
CA ARG A 242 -0.05 7.48 17.64
C ARG A 242 -0.68 6.65 16.53
N VAL A 243 0.12 5.90 15.77
CA VAL A 243 -0.36 5.19 14.59
C VAL A 243 -0.04 3.69 14.65
N LEU A 244 1.24 3.31 14.75
CA LEU A 244 1.61 1.88 14.74
C LEU A 244 1.13 1.13 15.98
N ILE A 245 1.32 1.66 17.19
CA ILE A 245 0.86 0.96 18.40
C ILE A 245 -0.68 0.80 18.40
N PRO A 246 -1.50 1.84 18.12
CA PRO A 246 -2.96 1.67 18.02
C PRO A 246 -3.45 0.74 16.91
N LEU A 247 -2.65 0.47 15.86
CA LEU A 247 -3.00 -0.50 14.80
C LEU A 247 -3.13 -1.95 15.30
N HIS A 248 -2.70 -2.25 16.53
CA HIS A 248 -2.95 -3.54 17.17
C HIS A 248 -4.36 -3.66 17.76
N LYS A 249 -5.12 -2.56 17.85
CA LYS A 249 -6.47 -2.53 18.43
C LYS A 249 -7.54 -3.24 17.57
N PRO A 250 -7.61 -3.07 16.23
CA PRO A 250 -8.65 -3.69 15.40
C PRO A 250 -8.70 -5.22 15.48
N LYS A 251 -9.87 -5.79 15.21
CA LYS A 251 -10.05 -7.26 15.19
C LYS A 251 -9.35 -7.92 13.99
N SER A 252 -9.25 -7.20 12.88
CA SER A 252 -8.61 -7.64 11.63
C SER A 252 -7.08 -7.61 11.65
N VAL A 253 -6.44 -7.43 12.82
CA VAL A 253 -4.98 -7.31 12.95
C VAL A 253 -4.25 -8.49 12.31
N GLY A 254 -4.81 -9.70 12.34
CA GLY A 254 -4.21 -10.88 11.73
C GLY A 254 -3.88 -10.74 10.23
N VAL A 255 -4.60 -9.89 9.50
CA VAL A 255 -4.39 -9.67 8.05
C VAL A 255 -3.08 -8.92 7.76
N TYR A 256 -2.64 -8.06 8.68
CA TYR A 256 -1.51 -7.14 8.47
C TYR A 256 -0.46 -7.20 9.59
N LEU A 257 -0.58 -8.14 10.54
CA LEU A 257 0.27 -8.22 11.71
C LEU A 257 1.74 -8.38 11.34
N GLN A 258 2.06 -9.25 10.39
CA GLN A 258 3.44 -9.50 9.98
C GLN A 258 4.12 -8.20 9.48
N GLN A 259 3.42 -7.40 8.68
CA GLN A 259 3.93 -6.12 8.18
C GLN A 259 4.02 -5.07 9.30
N LEU A 260 3.11 -5.12 10.27
CA LEU A 260 3.13 -4.25 11.44
C LEU A 260 4.31 -4.56 12.36
N THR A 261 4.53 -5.84 12.68
CA THR A 261 5.67 -6.32 13.46
C THR A 261 6.98 -5.93 12.78
N TYR A 262 7.10 -6.11 11.46
CA TYR A 262 8.25 -5.64 10.70
C TYR A 262 8.47 -4.11 10.86
N CYS A 263 7.42 -3.30 10.82
CA CYS A 263 7.57 -1.86 11.06
C CYS A 263 8.08 -1.56 12.48
N VAL A 264 7.57 -2.28 13.48
CA VAL A 264 7.96 -2.12 14.88
C VAL A 264 9.42 -2.53 15.10
N THR A 265 9.85 -3.67 14.56
CA THR A 265 11.25 -4.14 14.65
C THR A 265 12.21 -3.19 13.93
N GLN A 266 11.83 -2.64 12.78
CA GLN A 266 12.62 -1.59 12.12
C GLN A 266 12.79 -0.33 12.98
N PHE A 267 11.80 0.06 13.79
CA PHE A 267 11.96 1.15 14.76
C PHE A 267 12.94 0.79 15.89
N LEU A 268 12.93 -0.46 16.34
CA LEU A 268 13.83 -0.95 17.39
C LEU A 268 15.29 -1.02 16.93
N GLU A 269 15.52 -1.46 15.68
CA GLU A 269 16.85 -1.42 15.07
C GLU A 269 17.44 0.00 15.03
N LYS A 270 16.58 1.02 14.86
CA LYS A 270 16.98 2.43 14.84
C LYS A 270 17.19 3.03 16.22
N ASP A 271 16.37 2.69 17.19
CA ASP A 271 16.49 3.17 18.57
C ASP A 271 16.04 2.08 19.56
N PRO A 272 16.97 1.22 20.02
CA PRO A 272 16.65 0.10 20.92
C PRO A 272 16.05 0.53 22.27
N LYS A 273 16.22 1.80 22.66
CA LYS A 273 15.64 2.35 23.90
C LYS A 273 14.11 2.43 23.86
N LEU A 274 13.50 2.29 22.69
CA LEU A 274 12.05 2.30 22.53
C LEU A 274 11.41 0.98 22.99
N ALA A 275 12.17 -0.13 23.07
CA ALA A 275 11.67 -1.47 23.36
C ALA A 275 10.74 -1.55 24.58
N GLY A 276 11.21 -1.11 25.75
CA GLY A 276 10.40 -1.18 26.97
C GLY A 276 9.10 -0.39 26.86
N SER A 277 9.12 0.75 26.16
CA SER A 277 7.93 1.57 25.95
C SER A 277 6.96 0.92 24.95
N ILE A 278 7.47 0.23 23.92
CA ILE A 278 6.66 -0.44 22.90
C ILE A 278 5.91 -1.61 23.55
N ILE A 279 6.62 -2.44 24.33
CA ILE A 279 6.01 -3.55 25.08
C ILE A 279 4.90 -3.03 25.99
N ILE A 280 5.16 -1.98 26.79
CA ILE A 280 4.12 -1.38 27.64
C ILE A 280 2.92 -0.87 26.81
N GLY A 281 3.17 -0.32 25.62
CA GLY A 281 2.14 0.08 24.66
C GLY A 281 1.28 -1.09 24.17
N LEU A 282 1.90 -2.22 23.81
CA LEU A 282 1.21 -3.45 23.40
C LEU A 282 0.38 -4.04 24.54
N LEU A 283 0.94 -4.10 25.76
CA LEU A 283 0.23 -4.59 26.95
C LEU A 283 -1.02 -3.76 27.30
N ARG A 284 -1.09 -2.49 26.87
CA ARG A 284 -2.28 -1.65 27.03
C ARG A 284 -3.42 -2.08 26.11
N TYR A 285 -3.11 -2.58 24.92
CA TYR A 285 -4.08 -3.06 23.93
C TYR A 285 -4.27 -4.58 23.95
N TRP A 286 -3.85 -5.23 25.03
CA TRP A 286 -3.91 -6.69 25.19
C TRP A 286 -5.33 -7.23 24.95
N PRO A 287 -5.51 -8.23 24.06
CA PRO A 287 -6.79 -8.86 23.83
C PRO A 287 -7.18 -9.73 25.03
N VAL A 288 -8.40 -9.56 25.56
CA VAL A 288 -8.92 -10.38 26.68
C VAL A 288 -9.99 -11.38 26.20
N THR A 289 -10.58 -11.15 25.03
CA THR A 289 -11.74 -11.91 24.53
C THR A 289 -11.47 -12.72 23.25
N ASN A 290 -10.28 -12.61 22.67
CA ASN A 290 -9.92 -13.31 21.43
C ASN A 290 -8.57 -14.02 21.62
N SER A 291 -8.62 -15.34 21.73
CA SER A 291 -7.45 -16.20 21.99
C SER A 291 -6.46 -16.21 20.83
N GLN A 292 -6.93 -16.19 19.57
CA GLN A 292 -6.05 -16.14 18.40
C GLN A 292 -5.24 -14.85 18.36
N LYS A 293 -5.88 -13.73 18.69
CA LYS A 293 -5.22 -12.43 18.80
C LYS A 293 -4.24 -12.38 19.98
N GLU A 294 -4.53 -13.07 21.07
CA GLU A 294 -3.63 -13.21 22.21
C GLU A 294 -2.35 -13.95 21.82
N VAL A 295 -2.49 -15.06 21.07
CA VAL A 295 -1.36 -15.79 20.49
C VAL A 295 -0.51 -14.89 19.59
N MET A 296 -1.16 -14.13 18.70
CA MET A 296 -0.49 -13.16 17.82
C MET A 296 0.34 -12.13 18.59
N PHE A 297 -0.21 -11.56 19.67
CA PHE A 297 0.50 -10.61 20.53
C PHE A 297 1.68 -11.25 21.26
N LEU A 298 1.54 -12.51 21.71
CA LEU A 298 2.64 -13.24 22.35
C LEU A 298 3.79 -13.45 21.37
N SER A 299 3.51 -13.89 20.13
CA SER A 299 4.52 -14.06 19.08
C SER A 299 5.23 -12.75 18.74
N GLU A 300 4.49 -11.65 18.62
CA GLU A 300 5.10 -10.34 18.36
C GLU A 300 5.98 -9.86 19.52
N ILE A 301 5.51 -10.02 20.76
CA ILE A 301 6.31 -9.65 21.94
C ILE A 301 7.57 -10.50 22.04
N GLU A 302 7.50 -11.79 21.73
CA GLU A 302 8.68 -12.67 21.69
C GLU A 302 9.73 -12.13 20.72
N GLU A 303 9.35 -11.80 19.49
CA GLU A 303 10.26 -11.21 18.48
C GLU A 303 10.86 -9.87 18.95
N ILE A 304 10.06 -9.01 19.59
CA ILE A 304 10.54 -7.74 20.15
C ILE A 304 11.54 -7.99 21.30
N LEU A 305 11.29 -8.98 22.15
CA LEU A 305 12.14 -9.32 23.28
C LEU A 305 13.50 -9.86 22.85
N GLU A 306 13.57 -10.61 21.75
CA GLU A 306 14.84 -11.09 21.18
C GLU A 306 15.78 -9.93 20.81
N ALA A 307 15.22 -8.81 20.35
CA ALA A 307 15.98 -7.60 20.02
C ALA A 307 16.22 -6.65 21.23
N THR A 308 15.70 -6.99 22.42
CA THR A 308 15.69 -6.09 23.58
C THR A 308 16.90 -6.29 24.50
N SER A 309 17.58 -5.19 24.85
CA SER A 309 18.65 -5.22 25.85
C SER A 309 18.11 -5.42 27.28
N MET A 310 18.92 -6.02 28.16
CA MET A 310 18.53 -6.29 29.55
C MET A 310 18.08 -5.04 30.33
N VAL A 311 18.68 -3.87 30.04
CA VAL A 311 18.33 -2.60 30.70
C VAL A 311 16.91 -2.15 30.34
N GLU A 312 16.51 -2.31 29.08
CA GLU A 312 15.16 -1.96 28.63
C GLU A 312 14.14 -3.02 29.06
N PHE A 313 14.55 -4.29 29.10
CA PHE A 313 13.72 -5.39 29.60
C PHE A 313 13.30 -5.18 31.06
N GLN A 314 14.24 -4.77 31.93
CA GLN A 314 13.94 -4.51 33.34
C GLN A 314 12.81 -3.49 33.55
N LYS A 315 12.60 -2.56 32.62
CA LYS A 315 11.54 -1.55 32.71
C LYS A 315 10.14 -2.11 32.43
N CYS A 316 10.05 -3.20 31.67
CA CYS A 316 8.78 -3.80 31.24
C CYS A 316 8.55 -5.23 31.78
N MET A 317 9.56 -5.86 32.41
CA MET A 317 9.48 -7.25 32.88
C MET A 317 8.30 -7.49 33.83
N VAL A 318 8.08 -6.62 34.81
CA VAL A 318 7.02 -6.82 35.83
C VAL A 318 5.62 -6.82 35.20
N PRO A 319 5.20 -5.80 34.42
CA PRO A 319 3.89 -5.84 33.77
C PRO A 319 3.79 -6.97 32.73
N LEU A 320 4.87 -7.29 32.03
CA LEU A 320 4.89 -8.38 31.05
C LEU A 320 4.63 -9.75 31.71
N PHE A 321 5.43 -10.12 32.71
CA PHE A 321 5.27 -11.42 33.38
C PHE A 321 3.94 -11.56 34.12
N ARG A 322 3.37 -10.45 34.62
CA ARG A 322 2.00 -10.48 35.16
C ARG A 322 0.97 -10.85 34.10
N ARG A 323 1.14 -10.41 32.86
CA ARG A 323 0.25 -10.79 31.74
C ARG A 323 0.50 -12.23 31.31
N ILE A 324 1.75 -12.63 31.13
CA ILE A 324 2.09 -14.03 30.80
C ILE A 324 1.51 -15.00 31.84
N ALA A 325 1.61 -14.68 33.14
CA ALA A 325 1.01 -15.49 34.19
C ALA A 325 -0.52 -15.62 34.07
N GLN A 326 -1.22 -14.59 33.57
CA GLN A 326 -2.66 -14.66 33.29
C GLN A 326 -2.94 -15.53 32.06
N CYS A 327 -2.11 -15.44 31.01
CA CYS A 327 -2.21 -16.26 29.81
C CYS A 327 -2.03 -17.76 30.12
N ILE A 328 -1.06 -18.12 30.96
CA ILE A 328 -0.79 -19.51 31.36
C ILE A 328 -1.97 -20.09 32.16
N ASN A 329 -2.65 -19.27 32.96
CA ASN A 329 -3.83 -19.68 33.72
C ASN A 329 -5.13 -19.62 32.89
N SER A 330 -5.06 -19.28 31.61
CA SER A 330 -6.21 -19.29 30.70
C SER A 330 -6.65 -20.72 30.42
N SER A 331 -7.97 -20.94 30.32
CA SER A 331 -8.55 -22.23 29.95
C SER A 331 -8.41 -22.59 28.47
N HIS A 332 -7.86 -21.69 27.65
CA HIS A 332 -7.66 -21.89 26.21
C HIS A 332 -6.29 -22.51 25.91
N PHE A 333 -6.29 -23.77 25.45
CA PHE A 333 -5.10 -24.57 25.16
C PHE A 333 -4.06 -23.87 24.25
N GLN A 334 -4.50 -23.16 23.21
CA GLN A 334 -3.60 -22.47 22.27
C GLN A 334 -2.80 -21.33 22.93
N VAL A 335 -3.38 -20.65 23.92
CA VAL A 335 -2.72 -19.56 24.66
C VAL A 335 -1.71 -20.13 25.66
N THR A 336 -2.05 -21.25 26.30
CA THR A 336 -1.18 -21.94 27.25
C THR A 336 0.08 -22.50 26.59
N CYS A 337 -0.02 -23.04 25.36
CA CYS A 337 1.12 -23.63 24.65
C CYS A 337 2.08 -22.61 24.01
N LEU A 338 1.60 -21.40 23.68
CA LEU A 338 2.41 -20.33 23.07
C LEU A 338 2.94 -19.31 24.07
N ALA A 339 2.51 -19.36 25.33
CA ALA A 339 3.23 -18.67 26.40
C ALA A 339 4.67 -19.21 26.39
N PRO A 340 5.68 -18.34 26.28
CA PRO A 340 7.02 -18.73 25.86
C PRO A 340 7.53 -19.90 26.71
N SER A 341 7.98 -20.95 26.04
CA SER A 341 8.63 -22.13 26.65
C SER A 341 9.82 -21.75 27.55
N ASN A 342 10.34 -20.53 27.39
CA ASN A 342 11.34 -19.92 28.27
C ASN A 342 10.81 -19.60 29.67
N THR A 343 9.49 -19.44 29.86
CA THR A 343 8.89 -19.27 31.20
C THR A 343 8.97 -20.56 32.00
N THR A 344 8.85 -21.72 31.34
CA THR A 344 9.04 -23.03 31.98
C THR A 344 10.50 -23.25 32.37
N ARG A 345 11.46 -22.73 31.59
CA ARG A 345 12.90 -22.73 31.95
C ARG A 345 13.30 -21.72 33.01
N CYS A 346 12.62 -20.57 33.13
CA CYS A 346 12.91 -19.59 34.18
C CYS A 346 12.17 -19.87 35.50
N LEU A 347 11.03 -20.58 35.47
CA LEU A 347 10.30 -20.98 36.68
C LEU A 347 10.79 -22.32 37.25
N CYS A 348 11.25 -23.25 36.41
CA CYS A 348 12.04 -24.39 36.88
C CYS A 348 13.49 -23.95 36.94
N GLY A 349 13.95 -23.45 38.09
CA GLY A 349 15.35 -23.12 38.31
C GLY A 349 16.27 -24.28 37.92
N GLU A 350 16.89 -24.17 36.75
CA GLU A 350 18.10 -24.91 36.44
C GLU A 350 19.27 -24.12 37.03
N VAL A 351 19.83 -24.71 38.09
CA VAL A 351 21.18 -24.49 38.60
C VAL A 351 22.19 -25.00 37.58
#